data_AF-U3LZE4-F1
#
_entry.id   AF-U3LZE4-F1
#
_cell.length_a   1.000
_cell.length_b   1.000
_cell.length_c   1.000
_cell.angle_alpha   90.00
_cell.angle_beta   90.00
_cell.angle_gamma   90.00
#
_symmetry.space_group_name_H-M   'P 1'
#
loop_
_entity.id
_entity.type
_entity.pdbx_description
1 polymer ?
#
loop_
_entity_poly.entity_id
_entity_poly.type
_entity_poly.pdbx_seq_one_letter_code
_entity_poly.pdbx_strand_id
1 'polypeptide(L)'
;DGLFPFLFPFPDLRPLQMFNTFSSRSRGSWIPAVDISQQDDGYTLVADLPEVKKEDLRVYTESSSIICISGNRKSVLKQDERLLLVAERGFGRFERCFELPTSV
;
A
#
# COMPACT_ATOMS: atom_id res chain seq x y z
N ASP A 1 -44.25 14.06 1.85
CA ASP A 1 -43.65 13.98 3.20
C ASP A 1 -43.58 12.55 3.70
N GLY A 2 -42.67 11.77 3.11
CA GLY A 2 -42.48 10.34 3.36
C GLY A 2 -41.14 10.08 4.03
N LEU A 3 -41.17 9.87 5.34
CA LEU A 3 -40.11 9.30 6.14
C LEU A 3 -39.94 7.82 5.78
N PHE A 4 -38.76 7.45 5.27
CA PHE A 4 -38.25 6.09 5.36
C PHE A 4 -36.89 6.13 6.06
N PRO A 5 -36.77 5.60 7.29
CA PRO A 5 -35.50 5.45 7.96
C PRO A 5 -34.86 4.16 7.45
N PHE A 6 -33.80 4.27 6.66
CA PHE A 6 -32.92 3.12 6.45
C PHE A 6 -32.09 2.90 7.71
N LEU A 7 -32.72 2.31 8.73
CA LEU A 7 -32.01 1.68 9.83
C LEU A 7 -31.48 0.35 9.29
N PHE A 8 -30.26 0.36 8.74
CA PHE A 8 -29.57 -0.89 8.41
C PHE A 8 -29.20 -1.60 9.72
N PRO A 9 -29.73 -2.80 10.02
CA PRO A 9 -29.28 -3.60 11.13
C PRO A 9 -28.14 -4.48 10.60
N PHE A 10 -26.90 -4.03 10.74
CA PHE A 10 -25.75 -4.92 10.62
C PHE A 10 -25.25 -5.21 12.04
N PRO A 11 -25.67 -6.31 12.70
CA PRO A 11 -25.23 -6.63 14.04
C PRO A 11 -23.85 -7.31 14.09
N ASP A 12 -23.10 -7.35 12.99
CA ASP A 12 -21.80 -8.03 12.91
C ASP A 12 -20.75 -7.27 12.09
N LEU A 13 -20.80 -5.94 12.10
CA LEU A 13 -19.61 -5.16 11.78
C LEU A 13 -18.66 -5.30 12.97
N ARG A 14 -17.84 -6.36 12.96
CA ARG A 14 -16.67 -6.45 13.83
C ARG A 14 -15.94 -5.11 13.73
N PRO A 15 -15.87 -4.32 14.81
CA PRO A 15 -15.29 -3.01 14.77
C PRO A 15 -13.85 -3.11 14.27
N LEU A 16 -13.50 -2.17 13.38
CA LEU A 16 -12.17 -1.66 13.04
C LEU A 16 -11.08 -1.87 14.13
N GLN A 17 -10.63 -3.10 14.35
CA GLN A 17 -9.61 -3.47 15.34
C GLN A 17 -8.64 -4.54 14.84
N MET A 18 -8.26 -4.53 13.55
CA MET A 18 -7.22 -5.45 13.05
C MET A 18 -6.23 -4.83 12.06
N PHE A 19 -6.19 -3.51 11.87
CA PHE A 19 -5.24 -2.91 10.91
C PHE A 19 -3.94 -2.37 11.54
N ASN A 20 -3.78 -2.43 12.87
CA ASN A 20 -2.66 -1.76 13.56
C ASN A 20 -1.57 -2.68 14.12
N THR A 21 -1.52 -3.95 13.71
CA THR A 21 -0.51 -4.92 14.22
C THR A 21 0.85 -4.79 13.50
N PHE A 22 0.90 -4.16 12.32
CA PHE A 22 2.14 -4.04 11.55
C PHE A 22 2.79 -2.68 11.77
N SER A 23 3.96 -2.67 12.39
CA SER A 23 4.88 -1.54 12.32
C SER A 23 5.34 -1.40 10.86
N SER A 24 5.06 -0.25 10.24
CA SER A 24 5.50 0.03 8.87
C SER A 24 6.24 1.36 8.78
N ARG A 25 7.25 1.40 7.91
CA ARG A 25 8.01 2.60 7.59
C ARG A 25 7.89 2.90 6.11
N SER A 26 7.67 4.17 5.78
CA SER A 26 7.68 4.66 4.40
C SER A 26 8.78 5.69 4.23
N ARG A 27 9.50 5.64 3.11
CA ARG A 27 10.42 6.70 2.68
C ARG A 27 10.21 7.00 1.20
N GLY A 28 10.57 8.22 0.80
CA GLY A 28 10.51 8.68 -0.59
C GLY A 28 9.39 9.68 -0.85
N SER A 29 9.26 10.08 -2.11
CA SER A 29 8.29 11.09 -2.57
C SER A 29 6.91 10.50 -2.91
N TRP A 30 6.84 9.18 -3.06
CA TRP A 30 5.60 8.45 -3.29
C TRP A 30 5.50 7.29 -2.31
N ILE A 31 4.30 7.10 -1.75
CA ILE A 31 3.99 6.05 -0.79
C ILE A 31 2.92 5.16 -1.47
N PRO A 32 3.33 4.06 -2.12
CA PRO A 32 2.37 3.15 -2.75
C PRO A 32 1.52 2.42 -1.69
N ALA A 33 0.27 2.16 -2.05
CA ALA A 33 -0.65 1.37 -1.24
C ALA A 33 -0.18 -0.10 -1.23
N VAL A 34 -0.30 -0.73 -0.05
CA VAL A 34 0.13 -2.11 0.17
C VAL A 34 -0.83 -2.78 1.12
N ASP A 35 -1.30 -3.95 0.72
CA ASP A 35 -2.08 -4.86 1.54
C ASP A 35 -1.21 -6.06 1.94
N ILE A 36 -1.37 -6.49 3.20
CA ILE A 36 -0.70 -7.68 3.74
C ILE A 36 -1.77 -8.60 4.32
N SER A 37 -1.79 -9.85 3.87
CA SER A 37 -2.66 -10.90 4.38
C SER A 37 -1.84 -12.08 4.87
N GLN A 38 -2.16 -12.60 6.05
CA GLN A 38 -1.61 -13.86 6.55
C GLN A 38 -2.36 -15.03 5.91
N GLN A 39 -1.63 -16.06 5.51
CA GLN A 39 -2.12 -17.37 5.05
C GLN A 39 -1.50 -18.47 5.93
N ASP A 40 -1.93 -19.72 5.75
CA ASP A 40 -1.49 -20.85 6.57
C ASP A 40 0.03 -21.10 6.48
N ASP A 41 0.65 -20.78 5.34
CA ASP A 41 2.06 -21.04 5.04
C ASP A 41 2.94 -19.77 5.00
N GLY A 42 2.38 -18.60 5.29
CA GLY A 42 3.14 -17.35 5.30
C GLY A 42 2.33 -16.08 5.12
N TYR A 43 2.92 -15.10 4.45
CA TYR A 43 2.30 -13.80 4.20
C TYR A 43 2.30 -13.50 2.70
N THR A 44 1.18 -12.96 2.21
CA THR A 44 1.09 -12.39 0.87
C THR A 44 1.04 -10.88 0.98
N LEU A 45 1.86 -10.21 0.17
CA LEU A 45 1.93 -8.76 0.08
C LEU A 45 1.54 -8.34 -1.33
N VAL A 46 0.52 -7.49 -1.43
CA VAL A 46 0.04 -6.91 -2.69
C VAL A 46 0.33 -5.42 -2.67
N ALA A 47 1.06 -4.92 -3.66
CA ALA A 47 1.45 -3.51 -3.74
C ALA A 47 1.01 -2.89 -5.07
N ASP A 48 0.37 -1.73 -4.99
CA ASP A 48 -0.06 -0.97 -6.16
C ASP A 48 1.11 -0.18 -6.75
N LEU A 49 1.75 -0.76 -7.76
CA LEU A 49 2.96 -0.22 -8.40
C LEU A 49 2.75 0.02 -9.91
N PRO A 50 1.77 0.85 -10.32
CA PRO A 50 1.51 1.12 -11.72
C PRO A 50 2.71 1.78 -12.40
N GLU A 51 3.00 1.38 -13.65
CA GLU A 51 4.09 1.93 -14.49
C GLU A 51 5.49 1.77 -13.90
N VAL A 52 5.66 0.94 -12.86
CA VAL A 52 6.98 0.58 -12.35
C VAL A 52 7.44 -0.70 -13.04
N LYS A 53 8.61 -0.65 -13.66
CA LYS A 53 9.17 -1.83 -14.32
C LYS A 53 9.76 -2.78 -13.29
N LYS A 54 9.76 -4.08 -13.60
CA LYS A 54 10.33 -5.10 -12.71
C LYS A 54 11.81 -4.86 -12.43
N GLU A 55 12.58 -4.37 -13.42
CA GLU A 55 13.98 -3.99 -13.21
C GLU A 55 14.20 -2.81 -12.25
N ASP A 56 13.19 -1.95 -12.08
CA ASP A 56 13.22 -0.79 -11.18
C ASP A 56 12.70 -1.14 -9.76
N LEU A 57 12.34 -2.41 -9.52
CA LEU A 57 11.85 -2.91 -8.23
C LEU A 57 12.94 -3.69 -7.50
N ARG A 58 13.05 -3.42 -6.19
CA ARG A 58 13.88 -4.18 -5.28
C ARG A 58 13.06 -4.65 -4.09
N VAL A 59 13.06 -5.95 -3.86
CA VAL A 59 12.50 -6.58 -2.65
C VAL A 59 13.67 -7.14 -1.85
N TYR A 60 13.73 -6.80 -0.57
CA TYR A 60 14.83 -7.21 0.31
C TYR A 60 14.38 -7.27 1.77
N THR A 61 15.15 -7.97 2.59
CA THR A 61 14.94 -8.04 4.05
C THR A 61 16.01 -7.22 4.75
N GLU A 62 15.62 -6.31 5.65
CA GLU A 62 16.58 -5.58 6.51
C GLU A 62 16.97 -6.41 7.75
N SER A 63 16.10 -7.30 8.20
CA SER A 63 16.29 -8.20 9.34
C SER A 63 15.39 -9.42 9.15
N SER A 64 15.45 -10.39 10.06
CA SER A 64 14.64 -11.62 10.01
C SER A 64 13.12 -11.36 10.00
N SER A 65 12.66 -10.24 10.59
CA SER A 65 11.24 -9.86 10.65
C SER A 65 10.85 -8.72 9.71
N ILE A 66 11.79 -8.05 9.03
CA ILE A 66 11.49 -6.82 8.26
C ILE A 66 11.66 -7.06 6.77
N ILE A 67 10.56 -6.98 6.02
CA ILE A 67 10.54 -7.00 4.56
C ILE A 67 10.35 -5.60 4.00
N CYS A 68 11.11 -5.26 2.96
CA CYS A 68 11.09 -3.96 2.31
C CYS A 68 10.91 -4.10 0.80
N ILE A 69 10.15 -3.17 0.22
CA ILE A 69 9.95 -3.00 -1.21
C ILE A 69 10.33 -1.57 -1.57
N SER A 70 11.26 -1.40 -2.49
CA SER A 70 11.69 -0.10 -2.97
C SER A 70 11.79 -0.04 -4.49
N GLY A 71 11.75 1.18 -5.01
CA GLY A 71 11.84 1.44 -6.44
C GLY A 71 11.63 2.90 -6.76
N ASN A 72 11.43 3.18 -8.05
CA ASN A 72 11.16 4.54 -8.52
C ASN A 72 10.14 4.54 -9.66
N ARG A 73 9.06 5.31 -9.48
CA ARG A 73 8.09 5.58 -10.55
C ARG A 73 8.45 6.86 -11.28
N LYS A 74 8.53 6.80 -12.60
CA LYS A 74 8.85 7.98 -13.42
C LYS A 74 7.70 8.97 -13.39
N SER A 75 8.02 10.27 -13.34
CA SER A 75 7.02 11.33 -13.41
C SER A 75 6.50 11.47 -14.84
N VAL A 76 5.18 11.55 -14.99
CA VAL A 76 4.51 11.78 -16.28
C VAL A 76 4.78 13.21 -16.80
N LEU A 77 5.08 14.15 -15.89
CA LEU A 77 5.23 15.58 -16.20
C LEU A 77 6.43 15.91 -17.11
N LYS A 78 7.44 15.04 -17.18
CA LYS A 78 8.67 15.35 -17.94
C LYS A 78 8.59 15.00 -19.43
N GLN A 79 7.56 14.30 -19.89
CA GLN A 79 7.63 13.59 -21.17
C GLN A 79 6.58 13.99 -22.22
N ASP A 80 5.51 14.69 -21.85
CA ASP A 80 4.44 15.05 -22.79
C ASP A 80 4.21 16.57 -22.84
N GLU A 81 4.08 17.11 -24.05
CA GLU A 81 3.57 18.46 -24.37
C GLU A 81 2.08 18.65 -23.99
N ARG A 82 1.53 17.76 -23.14
CA ARG A 82 0.11 17.72 -22.78
C ARG A 82 -0.13 18.55 -21.52
N LEU A 83 -1.11 19.43 -21.60
CA LEU A 83 -1.59 20.20 -20.46
C LEU A 83 -2.30 19.27 -19.47
N LEU A 84 -1.62 18.88 -18.38
CA LEU A 84 -2.23 18.16 -17.28
C LEU A 84 -3.13 19.12 -16.49
N LEU A 85 -4.44 18.85 -16.50
CA LEU A 85 -5.41 19.62 -15.71
C LEU A 85 -5.40 19.22 -14.23
N VAL A 86 -5.12 17.94 -13.94
CA VAL A 86 -5.07 17.37 -12.59
C VAL A 86 -3.94 16.34 -12.52
N ALA A 87 -3.18 16.35 -11.42
CA ALA A 87 -2.06 15.44 -11.18
C ALA A 87 -2.09 14.88 -9.74
N GLU A 88 -2.86 13.82 -9.51
CA GLU A 88 -3.01 13.16 -8.20
C GLU A 88 -2.11 11.92 -8.05
N ARG A 89 -1.68 11.34 -9.17
CA ARG A 89 -0.88 10.11 -9.20
C ARG A 89 0.52 10.39 -8.66
N GLY A 90 0.90 9.74 -7.56
CA GLY A 90 2.23 9.91 -6.97
C GLY A 90 3.38 9.38 -7.85
N PHE A 91 4.55 10.01 -7.77
CA PHE A 91 5.74 9.62 -8.55
C PHE A 91 7.03 9.80 -7.75
N GLY A 92 8.12 9.26 -8.29
CA GLY A 92 9.47 9.31 -7.74
C GLY A 92 9.83 8.07 -6.93
N ARG A 93 10.86 8.20 -6.10
CA ARG A 93 11.39 7.09 -5.30
C ARG A 93 10.40 6.71 -4.21
N PHE A 94 10.27 5.42 -3.95
CA PHE A 94 9.51 4.88 -2.83
C PHE A 94 10.30 3.77 -2.12
N GLU A 95 10.01 3.59 -0.85
CA GLU A 95 10.48 2.48 -0.01
C GLU A 95 9.42 2.24 1.06
N ARG A 96 8.86 1.03 1.09
CA ARG A 96 7.89 0.58 2.09
C ARG A 96 8.48 -0.63 2.80
N CYS A 97 8.64 -0.53 4.11
CA CYS A 97 9.13 -1.60 4.96
C CYS A 97 8.05 -1.99 5.97
N PHE A 98 7.89 -3.28 6.20
CA PHE A 98 6.91 -3.86 7.10
C PHE A 98 7.60 -4.85 8.03
N GLU A 99 7.35 -4.69 9.32
CA GLU A 99 7.74 -5.66 10.33
C GLU A 99 6.65 -6.73 10.43
N LEU A 100 6.97 -7.94 9.98
CA LEU A 100 6.10 -9.09 10.05
C LEU A 100 6.16 -9.70 11.46
N PRO A 101 5.01 -10.12 12.03
CA PRO A 101 5.00 -10.87 13.27
C PRO A 101 5.82 -12.14 13.12
N THR A 102 6.83 -12.33 13.98
CA THR A 102 7.45 -13.63 14.16
C THR A 102 6.45 -14.50 14.91
N SER A 103 5.93 -15.57 14.30
CA SER A 103 5.24 -16.61 15.06
C SER A 103 6.22 -17.09 16.14
N VAL A 104 5.84 -16.90 17.40
CA VAL A 104 6.46 -17.57 18.56
C VAL A 104 6.19 -19.06 18.52
#